data_AF-A0A9W9SPT0-F1
#
_entry.id   AF-A0A9W9SPT0-F1
#
_cell.length_a   1.000
_cell.length_b   1.000
_cell.length_c   1.000
_cell.angle_alpha   90.00
_cell.angle_beta   90.00
_cell.angle_gamma   90.00
#
_symmetry.space_group_name_H-M   'P 1'
#
loop_
_entity.id
_entity.type
_entity.pdbx_description
1 polymer ?
#
loop_
_entity_poly.entity_id
_entity_poly.type
_entity_poly.pdbx_seq_one_letter_code
_entity_poly.pdbx_strand_id
1 'polypeptide(L)'
;MNTSPNDPFTQEIQRLRADYERKRARSNFGSASGRRVIDLSLGLVDGVFCYTYWYEHQCIRLADIPGTISGDILRLQQNLPDSVDHGDHEIIGDQVRPLVNAPPLPVLDDDSEELDTTLTSLPIVEVDSSKHFVKKGKYKSEIRNLLECQGGSCPGVPKSSHIIQLLGKSPEGKLVFEKFRPRYVLGYMYPLAVHKDWILQIISGMKRLHSLGIIHRDLRIDNIVFSDTSRVLICDLEGRWGNRLAPEVSREPVLDAGWTEKSDIYDLGYLIKGMIYGNVPITMAVEWVVPPSLAAVVEACTRNKPEERPNLDDLYAMVEKMKITT
;
A
#
# COMPACT_ATOMS: atom_id res chain seq x y z
N MET A 1 -24.68 4.51 12.16
CA MET A 1 -25.42 3.36 11.62
C MET A 1 -24.78 2.11 12.20
N ASN A 2 -25.37 1.54 13.25
CA ASN A 2 -24.91 0.31 13.89
C ASN A 2 -25.62 -0.87 13.21
N THR A 3 -25.02 -1.47 12.20
CA THR A 3 -25.38 -2.83 11.78
C THR A 3 -24.71 -3.81 12.74
N SER A 4 -25.49 -4.80 13.18
CA SER A 4 -25.16 -5.73 14.27
C SER A 4 -23.76 -6.36 14.10
N PRO A 5 -22.90 -6.39 15.13
CA PRO A 5 -21.58 -7.06 15.14
C PRO A 5 -21.60 -8.58 14.85
N ASN A 6 -22.76 -9.13 14.47
CA ASN A 6 -23.01 -10.56 14.40
C ASN A 6 -23.10 -11.12 12.97
N ASP A 7 -22.84 -10.33 11.93
CA ASP A 7 -22.77 -10.92 10.57
C ASP A 7 -21.48 -11.76 10.42
N PRO A 8 -21.54 -12.92 9.71
CA PRO A 8 -20.41 -13.85 9.62
C PRO A 8 -19.13 -13.21 9.05
N PHE A 9 -19.25 -12.23 8.16
CA PHE A 9 -18.09 -11.60 7.54
C PHE A 9 -17.38 -10.68 8.54
N THR A 10 -18.12 -9.85 9.29
CA THR A 10 -17.55 -9.00 10.34
C THR A 10 -16.88 -9.83 11.43
N GLN A 11 -17.48 -10.94 11.85
CA GLN A 11 -16.89 -11.86 12.83
C GLN A 11 -15.57 -12.46 12.32
N GLU A 12 -15.51 -12.86 11.05
CA GLU A 12 -14.29 -13.39 10.46
C GLU A 12 -13.19 -12.32 10.38
N ILE A 13 -13.51 -11.09 9.99
CA ILE A 13 -12.54 -9.99 10.02
C ILE A 13 -12.03 -9.74 11.44
N GLN A 14 -12.92 -9.72 12.43
CA GLN A 14 -12.53 -9.56 13.83
C GLN A 14 -11.56 -10.68 14.27
N ARG A 15 -11.85 -11.93 13.92
CA ARG A 15 -10.99 -13.07 14.21
C ARG A 15 -9.62 -12.94 13.53
N LEU A 16 -9.58 -12.59 12.26
CA LEU A 16 -8.34 -12.42 11.48
C LEU A 16 -7.46 -11.30 12.03
N ARG A 17 -8.06 -10.16 12.38
CA ARG A 17 -7.34 -9.03 12.99
C ARG A 17 -6.80 -9.37 14.36
N ALA A 18 -7.61 -10.00 15.22
CA ALA A 18 -7.17 -10.46 16.53
C ALA A 18 -6.03 -11.49 16.44
N ASP A 19 -6.06 -12.38 15.44
CA ASP A 19 -4.97 -13.32 15.20
C ASP A 19 -3.67 -12.60 14.80
N TYR A 20 -3.75 -11.68 13.83
CA TYR A 20 -2.60 -10.90 13.39
C TYR A 20 -2.03 -10.00 14.50
N GLU A 21 -2.89 -9.37 15.29
CA GLU A 21 -2.47 -8.56 16.43
C GLU A 21 -1.76 -9.39 17.50
N ARG A 22 -2.26 -10.59 17.82
CA ARG A 22 -1.57 -11.52 18.74
C ARG A 22 -0.20 -11.94 18.21
N LYS A 23 -0.09 -12.22 16.90
CA LYS A 23 1.21 -12.55 16.25
C LYS A 23 2.18 -11.37 16.37
N ARG A 24 1.74 -10.15 16.03
CA ARG A 24 2.54 -8.93 16.18
C ARG A 24 3.00 -8.70 17.62
N ALA A 25 2.09 -8.81 18.59
CA ALA A 25 2.38 -8.53 19.99
C ALA A 25 3.38 -9.53 20.61
N ARG A 26 3.43 -10.76 20.10
CA ARG A 26 4.39 -11.79 20.55
C ARG A 26 5.72 -11.72 19.80
N SER A 27 5.76 -11.02 18.67
CA SER A 27 6.95 -10.93 17.83
C SER A 27 7.94 -9.91 18.38
N ASN A 28 9.23 -10.27 18.42
CA ASN A 28 10.35 -9.33 18.63
C ASN A 28 10.91 -8.79 17.30
N PHE A 29 10.27 -9.11 16.17
CA PHE A 29 10.72 -8.73 14.83
C PHE A 29 10.07 -7.42 14.34
N GLY A 30 10.77 -6.71 13.44
CA GLY A 30 10.43 -5.33 13.08
C GLY A 30 10.74 -4.36 14.23
N SER A 31 9.99 -3.26 14.33
CA SER A 31 10.16 -2.29 15.43
C SER A 31 9.44 -2.77 16.69
N ALA A 32 10.05 -3.70 17.41
CA ALA A 32 9.54 -4.31 18.64
C ALA A 32 10.67 -4.51 19.68
N SER A 33 10.28 -4.70 20.94
CA SER A 33 11.21 -5.04 22.05
C SER A 33 12.42 -4.10 22.19
N GLY A 34 12.22 -2.80 21.97
CA GLY A 34 13.28 -1.79 22.05
C GLY A 34 14.18 -1.69 20.82
N ARG A 35 14.01 -2.55 19.81
CA ARG A 35 14.65 -2.39 18.50
C ARG A 35 13.79 -1.49 17.62
N ARG A 36 14.43 -0.53 16.95
CA ARG A 36 13.78 0.33 15.95
C ARG A 36 14.38 0.07 14.59
N VAL A 37 13.54 -0.33 13.64
CA VAL A 37 13.93 -0.40 12.23
C VAL A 37 14.08 1.03 11.71
N ILE A 38 15.25 1.36 11.19
CA ILE A 38 15.55 2.58 10.46
C ILE A 38 15.10 2.43 9.01
N ASP A 39 15.49 1.33 8.36
CA ASP A 39 15.22 1.10 6.94
C ASP A 39 15.09 -0.39 6.61
N LEU A 40 14.50 -0.67 5.45
CA LEU A 40 14.27 -2.01 4.92
C LEU A 40 14.51 -2.01 3.40
N SER A 41 15.31 -2.96 2.93
CA SER A 41 15.40 -3.29 1.51
C SER A 41 14.97 -4.73 1.26
N LEU A 42 14.42 -4.96 0.07
CA LEU A 42 14.03 -6.28 -0.42
C LEU A 42 14.76 -6.53 -1.74
N GLY A 43 15.64 -7.53 -1.75
CA GLY A 43 16.37 -7.97 -2.94
C GLY A 43 16.02 -9.39 -3.35
N LEU A 44 16.39 -9.77 -4.57
CA LEU A 44 16.34 -11.15 -5.03
C LEU A 44 17.78 -11.68 -5.11
N VAL A 45 18.09 -12.75 -4.39
CA VAL A 45 19.41 -13.41 -4.40
C VAL A 45 19.18 -14.87 -4.76
N ASP A 46 19.74 -15.31 -5.88
CA ASP A 46 19.58 -16.68 -6.39
C ASP A 46 18.12 -17.16 -6.46
N GLY A 47 17.20 -16.26 -6.82
CA GLY A 47 15.77 -16.53 -6.93
C GLY A 47 15.00 -16.54 -5.60
N VAL A 48 15.66 -16.25 -4.47
CA VAL A 48 15.04 -16.15 -3.15
C VAL A 48 14.95 -14.68 -2.72
N PHE A 49 13.83 -14.30 -2.14
CA PHE A 49 13.67 -12.95 -1.57
C PHE A 49 14.50 -12.80 -0.31
N CYS A 50 15.33 -11.77 -0.26
CA CYS A 50 16.15 -11.45 0.89
C CYS A 50 15.77 -10.07 1.41
N TYR A 51 15.26 -10.03 2.63
CA TYR A 51 14.94 -8.81 3.35
C TYR A 51 16.17 -8.38 4.14
N THR A 52 16.62 -7.14 3.98
CA THR A 52 17.70 -6.56 4.79
C THR A 52 17.11 -5.44 5.63
N TYR A 53 17.09 -5.64 6.94
CA TYR A 53 16.60 -4.69 7.94
C TYR A 53 17.78 -3.98 8.59
N TRP A 54 17.78 -2.65 8.53
CA TRP A 54 18.69 -1.83 9.30
C TRP A 54 17.99 -1.34 10.56
N TYR A 55 18.56 -1.67 11.70
CA TYR A 55 18.25 -1.15 13.02
C TYR A 55 19.28 -0.09 13.42
N GLU A 56 19.03 0.67 14.50
CA GLU A 56 19.92 1.75 14.96
C GLU A 56 21.39 1.37 15.08
N HIS A 57 21.70 0.13 15.47
CA HIS A 57 23.07 -0.35 15.67
C HIS A 57 23.32 -1.76 15.10
N GLN A 58 22.50 -2.20 14.15
CA GLN A 58 22.54 -3.58 13.66
C GLN A 58 21.90 -3.72 12.28
N CYS A 59 22.43 -4.60 11.45
CA CYS A 59 21.82 -5.05 10.20
C CYS A 59 21.46 -6.54 10.31
N ILE A 60 20.21 -6.89 9.99
CA ILE A 60 19.74 -8.28 9.93
C ILE A 60 19.24 -8.58 8.52
N ARG A 61 19.79 -9.62 7.89
CA ARG A 61 19.31 -10.15 6.61
C ARG A 61 18.55 -11.46 6.81
N LEU A 62 17.39 -11.59 6.17
CA LEU A 62 16.52 -12.77 6.24
C LEU A 62 16.14 -13.24 4.84
N ALA A 63 16.31 -14.52 4.52
CA ALA A 63 15.78 -15.11 3.29
C ALA A 63 14.34 -15.63 3.50
N ASP A 64 13.43 -15.31 2.58
CA ASP A 64 12.06 -15.84 2.57
C ASP A 64 12.03 -17.27 2.04
N ILE A 65 12.22 -18.22 2.96
CA ILE A 65 12.16 -19.65 2.70
C ILE A 65 11.08 -20.22 3.62
N PRO A 66 9.87 -20.52 3.11
CA PRO A 66 8.77 -21.02 3.96
C PRO A 66 9.14 -22.30 4.72
N GLY A 67 8.74 -22.40 5.99
CA GLY A 67 8.95 -23.58 6.83
C GLY A 67 10.35 -23.70 7.45
N THR A 68 11.16 -22.64 7.38
CA THR A 68 12.46 -22.53 8.03
C THR A 68 12.46 -21.38 9.04
N ILE A 69 13.49 -21.29 9.88
CA ILE A 69 13.62 -20.19 10.87
C ILE A 69 13.48 -18.82 10.21
N SER A 70 14.21 -18.53 9.12
CA SER A 70 14.13 -17.24 8.44
C SER A 70 12.74 -16.92 7.87
N GLY A 71 12.07 -17.91 7.26
CA GLY A 71 10.72 -17.73 6.73
C GLY A 71 9.65 -17.59 7.80
N ASP A 72 9.80 -18.29 8.92
CA ASP A 72 8.86 -18.27 10.04
C ASP A 72 8.98 -16.94 10.82
N ILE A 73 10.18 -16.37 10.93
CA ILE A 73 10.38 -15.00 11.44
C ILE A 73 9.65 -13.99 10.56
N LEU A 74 9.86 -14.06 9.24
CA LEU A 74 9.23 -13.15 8.28
C LEU A 74 7.69 -13.24 8.29
N ARG A 75 7.14 -14.41 8.64
CA ARG A 75 5.69 -14.67 8.80
C ARG A 75 5.17 -14.41 10.22
N LEU A 76 6.00 -13.92 11.14
CA LEU A 76 5.68 -13.68 12.54
C LEU A 76 5.23 -14.94 13.31
N GLN A 77 5.73 -16.10 12.89
CA GLN A 77 5.49 -17.39 13.53
C GLN A 77 6.59 -17.73 14.53
N GLN A 78 7.77 -17.14 14.36
CA GLN A 78 8.92 -17.29 15.26
C GLN A 78 9.55 -15.92 15.56
N ASN A 79 10.19 -15.80 16.73
CA ASN A 79 11.01 -14.65 17.10
C ASN A 79 12.42 -14.74 16.51
N LEU A 80 13.06 -13.59 16.31
CA LEU A 80 14.50 -13.52 16.11
C LEU A 80 15.19 -14.26 17.28
N PRO A 81 16.16 -15.16 17.00
CA PRO A 81 16.90 -15.86 18.04
C PRO A 81 17.72 -14.91 18.92
N ASP A 82 17.88 -15.22 20.22
CA ASP A 82 18.69 -14.41 21.14
C ASP A 82 20.16 -14.27 20.68
N SER A 83 20.66 -15.23 19.88
CA SER A 83 21.99 -15.17 19.29
C SER A 83 22.20 -13.97 18.35
N VAL A 84 21.12 -13.30 17.89
CA VAL A 84 21.18 -12.12 17.03
C VAL A 84 20.88 -10.81 17.78
N ASP A 85 21.09 -10.78 19.10
CA ASP A 85 20.93 -9.55 19.91
C ASP A 85 22.01 -8.48 19.64
N HIS A 86 23.20 -8.89 19.20
CA HIS A 86 24.33 -7.98 18.99
C HIS A 86 25.04 -8.28 17.67
N GLY A 87 25.47 -7.22 16.96
CA GLY A 87 26.22 -7.34 15.71
C GLY A 87 25.36 -7.79 14.52
N ASP A 88 25.92 -7.66 13.33
CA ASP A 88 25.17 -7.90 12.09
C ASP A 88 25.04 -9.38 11.79
N HIS A 89 23.86 -9.81 11.33
CA HIS A 89 23.53 -11.22 11.12
C HIS A 89 22.78 -11.47 9.82
N GLU A 90 22.99 -12.65 9.25
CA GLU A 90 22.15 -13.20 8.21
C GLU A 90 21.52 -14.53 8.67
N ILE A 91 20.25 -14.71 8.34
CA ILE A 91 19.52 -15.95 8.58
C ILE A 91 18.96 -16.43 7.26
N ILE A 92 19.48 -17.56 6.77
CA ILE A 92 19.09 -18.16 5.50
C ILE A 92 18.64 -19.59 5.76
N GLY A 93 17.35 -19.85 5.59
CA GLY A 93 16.78 -21.14 5.97
C GLY A 93 16.80 -21.28 7.49
N ASP A 94 17.48 -22.31 7.97
CA ASP A 94 17.69 -22.58 9.41
C ASP A 94 19.09 -22.18 9.90
N GLN A 95 19.89 -21.54 9.04
CA GLN A 95 21.28 -21.20 9.34
C GLN A 95 21.39 -19.74 9.76
N VAL A 96 21.88 -19.49 10.98
CA VAL A 96 22.21 -18.16 11.52
C VAL A 96 23.71 -17.94 11.42
N ARG A 97 24.14 -16.83 10.82
CA ARG A 97 25.56 -16.49 10.63
C ARG A 97 25.82 -15.01 10.87
N PRO A 98 27.03 -14.61 11.28
CA PRO A 98 27.43 -13.21 11.24
C PRO A 98 27.40 -12.69 9.80
N LEU A 99 26.82 -11.51 9.59
CA LEU A 99 26.82 -10.85 8.29
C LEU A 99 28.14 -10.12 8.08
N VAL A 100 29.06 -10.79 7.38
CA VAL A 100 30.37 -10.23 7.04
C VAL A 100 30.19 -9.18 5.95
N ASN A 101 30.55 -7.93 6.24
CA ASN A 101 30.31 -6.74 5.40
C ASN A 101 28.82 -6.39 5.28
N ALA A 102 28.21 -6.02 6.41
CA ALA A 102 26.87 -5.46 6.39
C ALA A 102 26.80 -4.27 5.42
N PRO A 103 25.79 -4.23 4.53
CA PRO A 103 25.63 -3.10 3.64
C PRO A 103 25.41 -1.84 4.48
N PRO A 104 25.97 -0.69 4.08
CA PRO A 104 25.70 0.56 4.76
C PRO A 104 24.19 0.85 4.71
N LEU A 105 23.70 1.62 5.67
CA LEU A 105 22.35 2.15 5.61
C LEU A 105 22.16 2.84 4.24
N PRO A 106 21.08 2.55 3.50
CA PRO A 106 20.83 3.20 2.23
C PRO A 106 20.80 4.72 2.39
N VAL A 107 21.60 5.42 1.58
CA VAL A 107 21.51 6.88 1.50
C VAL A 107 20.28 7.19 0.65
N LEU A 108 19.22 7.70 1.28
CA LEU A 108 18.07 8.22 0.58
C LEU A 108 18.45 9.58 0.00
N ASP A 109 18.98 9.59 -1.22
CA ASP A 109 19.16 10.85 -1.95
C ASP A 109 17.78 11.48 -2.18
N ASP A 110 17.63 12.77 -1.85
CA ASP A 110 16.41 13.50 -2.15
C ASP A 110 16.31 13.71 -3.66
N ASP A 111 15.55 12.85 -4.32
CA ASP A 111 15.31 12.89 -5.76
C ASP A 111 14.16 13.83 -6.15
N SER A 112 13.69 14.68 -5.23
CA SER A 112 12.64 15.68 -5.50
C SER A 112 13.01 16.58 -6.68
N GLU A 113 12.01 16.87 -7.51
CA GLU A 113 12.17 17.81 -8.62
C GLU A 113 11.94 19.26 -8.15
N GLU A 114 12.56 20.22 -8.84
CA GLU A 114 12.19 21.63 -8.70
C GLU A 114 10.82 21.90 -9.34
N LEU A 115 9.85 22.33 -8.53
CA LEU A 115 8.45 22.47 -8.95
C LEU A 115 8.01 23.93 -9.20
N ASP A 116 8.87 24.93 -8.97
CA ASP A 116 8.53 26.36 -8.91
C ASP A 116 7.69 26.85 -10.09
N THR A 117 8.08 26.51 -11.31
CA THR A 117 7.34 26.90 -12.52
C THR A 117 5.94 26.28 -12.58
N THR A 118 5.82 25.03 -12.16
CA THR A 118 4.55 24.29 -12.16
C THR A 118 3.64 24.85 -11.07
N LEU A 119 4.19 25.10 -9.88
CA LEU A 119 3.46 25.66 -8.75
C LEU A 119 2.96 27.08 -9.03
N THR A 120 3.70 27.88 -9.79
CA THR A 120 3.28 29.26 -10.12
C THR A 120 1.96 29.29 -10.92
N SER A 121 1.67 28.23 -11.68
CA SER A 121 0.41 28.10 -12.41
C SER A 121 -0.80 27.72 -11.55
N LEU A 122 -0.58 27.24 -10.32
CA LEU A 122 -1.64 26.83 -9.42
C LEU A 122 -2.18 28.03 -8.63
N PRO A 123 -3.51 28.15 -8.44
CA PRO A 123 -4.08 29.20 -7.61
C PRO A 123 -3.64 29.05 -6.15
N ILE A 124 -3.51 30.18 -5.47
CA ILE A 124 -3.27 30.18 -4.02
C ILE A 124 -4.58 29.88 -3.30
N VAL A 125 -4.53 28.93 -2.37
CA VAL A 125 -5.64 28.53 -1.51
C VAL A 125 -5.24 28.84 -0.07
N GLU A 126 -6.05 29.64 0.62
CA GLU A 126 -5.91 29.87 2.06
C GLU A 126 -6.18 28.56 2.82
N VAL A 127 -5.23 28.15 3.67
CA VAL A 127 -5.25 26.83 4.30
C VAL A 127 -6.09 26.86 5.58
N ASP A 128 -7.25 26.20 5.55
CA ASP A 128 -8.02 25.85 6.74
C ASP A 128 -7.63 24.44 7.20
N SER A 129 -6.89 24.32 8.30
CA SER A 129 -6.41 23.03 8.81
C SER A 129 -7.51 22.02 9.17
N SER A 130 -8.76 22.47 9.34
CA SER A 130 -9.92 21.62 9.59
C SER A 130 -10.49 21.01 8.31
N LYS A 131 -10.31 21.68 7.16
CA LYS A 131 -10.88 21.30 5.85
C LYS A 131 -9.84 20.86 4.83
N HIS A 132 -8.58 21.25 5.01
CA HIS A 132 -7.53 21.04 4.04
C HIS A 132 -6.45 20.10 4.55
N PHE A 133 -6.01 19.24 3.65
CA PHE A 133 -4.77 18.50 3.76
C PHE A 133 -3.72 19.17 2.87
N VAL A 134 -2.51 19.33 3.38
CA VAL A 134 -1.41 19.96 2.64
C VAL A 134 -0.21 19.02 2.59
N LYS A 135 0.40 18.86 1.42
CA LYS A 135 1.67 18.13 1.27
C LYS A 135 2.66 18.89 0.38
N LYS A 136 3.95 18.66 0.61
CA LYS A 136 5.00 19.11 -0.30
C LYS A 136 4.89 18.27 -1.57
N GLY A 137 4.77 18.92 -2.74
CA GLY A 137 4.85 18.20 -4.02
C GLY A 137 6.27 17.69 -4.23
N LYS A 138 6.41 16.49 -4.78
CA LYS A 138 7.72 15.87 -5.02
C LYS A 138 8.12 15.85 -6.50
N TYR A 139 7.17 15.54 -7.39
CA TYR A 139 7.43 15.41 -8.82
C TYR A 139 6.41 16.19 -9.65
N LYS A 140 6.83 16.71 -10.80
CA LYS A 140 5.94 17.41 -11.75
C LYS A 140 4.85 16.48 -12.30
N SER A 141 5.15 15.19 -12.40
CA SER A 141 4.19 14.16 -12.81
C SER A 141 2.96 14.10 -11.91
N GLU A 142 3.10 14.34 -10.60
CA GLU A 142 1.97 14.35 -9.69
C GLU A 142 0.97 15.46 -10.06
N ILE A 143 1.47 16.69 -10.22
CA ILE A 143 0.65 17.84 -10.56
C ILE A 143 0.01 17.63 -11.94
N ARG A 144 0.76 17.13 -12.93
CA ARG A 144 0.23 16.81 -14.26
C ARG A 144 -0.92 15.79 -14.18
N ASN A 145 -0.71 14.66 -13.49
CA ASN A 145 -1.70 13.60 -13.36
C ASN A 145 -2.97 14.10 -12.65
N LEU A 146 -2.82 14.90 -11.58
CA LEU A 146 -3.93 15.53 -10.89
C LEU A 146 -4.70 16.48 -11.81
N LEU A 147 -4.02 17.35 -12.55
CA LEU A 147 -4.65 18.25 -13.53
C LEU A 147 -5.42 17.47 -14.59
N GLU A 148 -4.85 16.41 -15.17
CA GLU A 148 -5.53 15.57 -16.15
C GLU A 148 -6.82 14.93 -15.58
N CYS A 149 -6.79 14.54 -14.31
CA CYS A 149 -7.94 14.00 -13.57
C CYS A 149 -9.03 15.04 -13.28
N GLN A 150 -8.76 16.34 -13.45
CA GLN A 150 -9.72 17.42 -13.23
C GLN A 150 -9.87 18.36 -14.46
N GLY A 151 -9.60 17.84 -15.66
CA GLY A 151 -9.89 18.56 -16.91
C GLY A 151 -8.83 19.57 -17.34
N GLY A 152 -7.62 19.50 -16.77
CA GLY A 152 -6.45 20.29 -17.16
C GLY A 152 -6.30 21.63 -16.45
N SER A 153 -7.18 21.97 -15.51
CA SER A 153 -7.16 23.23 -14.76
C SER A 153 -7.14 23.02 -13.24
N CYS A 154 -6.84 24.05 -12.45
CA CYS A 154 -6.83 23.97 -10.99
C CYS A 154 -7.50 25.18 -10.33
N PRO A 155 -8.48 24.98 -9.42
CA PRO A 155 -9.26 23.76 -9.29
C PRO A 155 -10.05 23.54 -10.60
N GLY A 156 -9.98 22.33 -11.14
CA GLY A 156 -10.70 21.96 -12.37
C GLY A 156 -11.98 21.17 -12.07
N VAL A 157 -12.67 20.67 -13.09
CA VAL A 157 -13.85 19.82 -12.92
C VAL A 157 -13.40 18.36 -12.75
N PRO A 158 -13.65 17.71 -11.59
CA PRO A 158 -13.24 16.31 -11.38
C PRO A 158 -13.82 15.38 -12.43
N LYS A 159 -12.97 14.56 -13.05
CA LYS A 159 -13.40 13.52 -14.01
C LYS A 159 -13.93 12.27 -13.33
N SER A 160 -13.69 12.10 -12.03
CA SER A 160 -14.19 11.01 -11.20
C SER A 160 -14.43 11.50 -9.77
N SER A 161 -15.48 10.99 -9.13
CA SER A 161 -15.76 11.19 -7.69
C SER A 161 -14.87 10.35 -6.77
N HIS A 162 -14.01 9.50 -7.33
CA HIS A 162 -13.17 8.53 -6.62
C HIS A 162 -11.67 8.78 -6.82
N ILE A 163 -11.30 9.97 -7.28
CA ILE A 163 -9.91 10.43 -7.39
C ILE A 163 -9.80 11.75 -6.65
N ILE A 164 -8.76 11.94 -5.85
CA ILE A 164 -8.54 13.18 -5.10
C ILE A 164 -8.38 14.38 -6.05
N GLN A 165 -8.98 15.51 -5.69
CA GLN A 165 -8.88 16.75 -6.47
C GLN A 165 -7.82 17.67 -5.87
N LEU A 166 -6.95 18.22 -6.72
CA LEU A 166 -6.03 19.29 -6.35
C LEU A 166 -6.78 20.62 -6.34
N LEU A 167 -6.79 21.30 -5.21
CA LEU A 167 -7.46 22.59 -5.04
C LEU A 167 -6.57 23.77 -5.45
N GLY A 168 -5.26 23.62 -5.28
CA GLY A 168 -4.25 24.64 -5.60
C GLY A 168 -3.00 24.45 -4.78
N LYS A 169 -2.35 25.56 -4.44
CA LYS A 169 -1.19 25.59 -3.54
C LYS A 169 -1.40 26.51 -2.33
N SER A 170 -0.73 26.22 -1.22
CA SER A 170 -0.68 27.13 -0.07
C SER A 170 0.18 28.35 -0.38
N PRO A 171 0.15 29.41 0.46
CA PRO A 171 1.08 30.54 0.35
C PRO A 171 2.55 30.10 0.34
N GLU A 172 2.89 29.01 1.04
CA GLU A 172 4.23 28.41 1.11
C GLU A 172 4.53 27.43 -0.04
N GLY A 173 3.65 27.31 -1.03
CA GLY A 173 3.87 26.47 -2.21
C GLY A 173 3.60 24.98 -2.02
N LYS A 174 2.91 24.57 -0.95
CA LYS A 174 2.51 23.16 -0.74
C LYS A 174 1.22 22.86 -1.50
N LEU A 175 1.06 21.65 -2.04
CA LEU A 175 -0.18 21.21 -2.70
C LEU A 175 -1.31 21.12 -1.67
N VAL A 176 -2.50 21.62 -2.03
CA VAL A 176 -3.68 21.70 -1.16
C VAL A 176 -4.80 20.80 -1.68
N PHE A 177 -5.35 19.98 -0.80
CA PHE A 177 -6.42 19.03 -1.07
C PHE A 177 -7.53 19.17 -0.02
N GLU A 178 -8.74 18.70 -0.34
CA GLU A 178 -9.76 18.47 0.68
C GLU A 178 -9.26 17.43 1.69
N LYS A 179 -9.53 17.67 2.98
CA LYS A 179 -9.11 16.81 4.08
C LYS A 179 -10.09 15.66 4.25
N PHE A 180 -9.61 14.46 3.94
CA PHE A 180 -10.31 13.21 4.17
C PHE A 180 -9.66 12.40 5.30
N ARG A 181 -10.35 11.37 5.76
CA ARG A 181 -9.85 10.45 6.77
C ARG A 181 -8.96 9.39 6.10
N PRO A 182 -7.73 9.15 6.58
CA PRO A 182 -6.90 8.08 6.06
C PRO A 182 -7.42 6.70 6.53
N ARG A 183 -6.66 5.64 6.25
CA ARG A 183 -6.99 4.24 6.58
C ARG A 183 -7.42 3.95 8.02
N TYR A 184 -7.13 4.82 9.00
CA TYR A 184 -7.50 4.60 10.41
C TYR A 184 -9.02 4.47 10.66
N VAL A 185 -9.86 4.90 9.70
CA VAL A 185 -11.30 4.57 9.74
C VAL A 185 -11.56 3.07 9.77
N LEU A 186 -10.67 2.29 9.16
CA LEU A 186 -10.74 0.83 9.16
C LEU A 186 -10.40 0.21 10.52
N GLY A 187 -10.09 1.00 11.56
CA GLY A 187 -10.04 0.50 12.94
C GLY A 187 -11.42 0.00 13.42
N TYR A 188 -12.50 0.51 12.84
CA TYR A 188 -13.86 -0.01 13.05
C TYR A 188 -14.13 -1.24 12.18
N MET A 189 -15.18 -1.98 12.53
CA MET A 189 -15.68 -3.10 11.71
C MET A 189 -16.78 -2.63 10.77
N TYR A 190 -16.74 -3.12 9.53
CA TYR A 190 -17.73 -2.82 8.51
C TYR A 190 -18.20 -4.11 7.84
N PRO A 191 -19.49 -4.22 7.50
CA PRO A 191 -20.03 -5.41 6.86
C PRO A 191 -19.48 -5.57 5.43
N LEU A 192 -19.70 -6.74 4.85
CA LEU A 192 -19.28 -7.06 3.48
C LEU A 192 -19.81 -6.05 2.45
N ALA A 193 -21.04 -5.57 2.64
CA ALA A 193 -21.67 -4.58 1.75
C ALA A 193 -20.82 -3.30 1.61
N VAL A 194 -20.31 -2.78 2.73
CA VAL A 194 -19.49 -1.56 2.74
C VAL A 194 -18.14 -1.82 2.07
N HIS A 195 -17.51 -2.96 2.33
CA HIS A 195 -16.26 -3.34 1.65
C HIS A 195 -16.47 -3.49 0.13
N LYS A 196 -17.56 -4.14 -0.27
CA LYS A 196 -17.94 -4.28 -1.67
C LYS A 196 -18.10 -2.91 -2.33
N ASP A 197 -18.84 -1.99 -1.71
CA ASP A 197 -19.04 -0.64 -2.24
C ASP A 197 -17.71 0.12 -2.39
N TRP A 198 -16.82 0.05 -1.39
CA TRP A 198 -15.50 0.65 -1.49
C TRP A 198 -14.67 0.07 -2.63
N ILE A 199 -14.66 -1.25 -2.80
CA ILE A 199 -13.92 -1.91 -3.88
C ILE A 199 -14.46 -1.46 -5.25
N LEU A 200 -15.78 -1.39 -5.43
CA LEU A 200 -16.40 -0.91 -6.67
C LEU A 200 -16.03 0.56 -6.98
N GLN A 201 -15.99 1.41 -5.96
CA GLN A 201 -15.57 2.81 -6.09
C GLN A 201 -14.09 2.93 -6.49
N ILE A 202 -13.21 2.13 -5.88
CA ILE A 202 -11.78 2.08 -6.23
C ILE A 202 -11.61 1.62 -7.68
N ILE A 203 -12.26 0.53 -8.08
CA ILE A 203 -12.24 0.05 -9.47
C ILE A 203 -12.71 1.15 -10.43
N SER A 204 -13.78 1.88 -10.08
CA SER A 204 -14.27 3.00 -10.89
C SER A 204 -13.27 4.15 -11.01
N GLY A 205 -12.55 4.46 -9.92
CA GLY A 205 -11.44 5.41 -9.92
C GLY A 205 -10.29 4.95 -10.82
N MET A 206 -9.87 3.69 -10.70
CA MET A 206 -8.83 3.09 -11.54
C MET A 206 -9.20 3.10 -13.02
N LYS A 207 -10.46 2.77 -13.37
CA LYS A 207 -10.95 2.84 -14.76
C LYS A 207 -10.76 4.24 -15.32
N ARG A 208 -11.04 5.27 -14.51
CA ARG A 208 -10.81 6.64 -14.95
C ARG A 208 -9.33 6.95 -15.11
N LEU A 209 -8.46 6.57 -14.17
CA LEU A 209 -7.00 6.74 -14.29
C LEU A 209 -6.46 6.09 -15.56
N HIS A 210 -6.77 4.81 -15.78
CA HIS A 210 -6.32 4.03 -16.94
C HIS A 210 -6.86 4.61 -18.26
N SER A 211 -8.12 5.09 -18.28
CA SER A 211 -8.67 5.80 -19.47
C SER A 211 -7.95 7.10 -19.82
N LEU A 212 -7.20 7.69 -18.87
CA LEU A 212 -6.36 8.87 -19.08
C LEU A 212 -4.91 8.49 -19.40
N GLY A 213 -4.58 7.20 -19.47
CA GLY A 213 -3.20 6.71 -19.63
C GLY A 213 -2.36 6.80 -18.36
N ILE A 214 -2.99 7.00 -17.20
CA ILE A 214 -2.32 7.13 -15.91
C ILE A 214 -2.31 5.76 -15.22
N ILE A 215 -1.13 5.17 -15.08
CA ILE A 215 -0.89 4.02 -14.20
C ILE A 215 -0.54 4.58 -12.82
N HIS A 216 -1.22 4.11 -11.77
CA HIS A 216 -1.04 4.61 -10.42
C HIS A 216 0.34 4.25 -9.86
N ARG A 217 0.79 3.02 -10.10
CA ARG A 217 2.08 2.44 -9.68
C ARG A 217 2.23 2.18 -8.17
N ASP A 218 1.62 2.96 -7.29
CA ASP A 218 1.69 2.74 -5.83
C ASP A 218 0.32 2.52 -5.18
N LEU A 219 -0.50 1.63 -5.74
CA LEU A 219 -1.87 1.45 -5.26
C LEU A 219 -1.89 0.63 -3.95
N ARG A 220 -2.09 1.30 -2.83
CA ARG A 220 -2.07 0.69 -1.48
C ARG A 220 -3.07 1.37 -0.56
N ILE A 221 -3.38 0.73 0.56
CA ILE A 221 -4.37 1.25 1.52
C ILE A 221 -4.01 2.62 2.11
N ASP A 222 -2.72 2.98 2.13
CA ASP A 222 -2.24 4.29 2.57
C ASP A 222 -2.62 5.41 1.60
N ASN A 223 -2.78 5.07 0.32
CA ASN A 223 -3.12 5.98 -0.77
C ASN A 223 -4.63 5.97 -1.06
N ILE A 224 -5.43 5.53 -0.08
CA ILE A 224 -6.90 5.60 -0.10
C ILE A 224 -7.38 6.44 1.09
N VAL A 225 -8.24 7.40 0.79
CA VAL A 225 -8.86 8.26 1.79
C VAL A 225 -10.39 8.17 1.76
N PHE A 226 -11.01 8.46 2.90
CA PHE A 226 -12.42 8.23 3.19
C PHE A 226 -13.09 9.52 3.67
N SER A 227 -14.30 9.81 3.19
CA SER A 227 -15.12 10.91 3.72
C SER A 227 -15.71 10.55 5.09
N ASP A 228 -16.64 9.60 5.09
CA ASP A 228 -17.50 9.25 6.20
C ASP A 228 -18.06 7.83 6.01
N THR A 229 -17.25 6.94 5.42
CA THR A 229 -17.58 5.57 4.99
C THR A 229 -18.40 5.44 3.71
N SER A 230 -19.06 6.52 3.24
CA SER A 230 -19.85 6.47 2.00
C SER A 230 -19.00 6.56 0.73
N ARG A 231 -17.87 7.26 0.82
CA ARG A 231 -17.02 7.60 -0.32
C ARG A 231 -15.56 7.31 -0.05
N VAL A 232 -14.91 6.68 -1.03
CA VAL A 232 -13.46 6.46 -1.09
C VAL A 232 -12.85 7.20 -2.28
N LEU A 233 -11.63 7.71 -2.10
CA LEU A 233 -10.86 8.38 -3.13
C LEU A 233 -9.44 7.82 -3.18
N ILE A 234 -8.94 7.65 -4.40
CA ILE A 234 -7.54 7.35 -4.70
C ILE A 234 -6.73 8.65 -4.64
N CYS A 235 -5.61 8.64 -3.94
CA CYS A 235 -4.69 9.77 -3.86
C CYS A 235 -3.25 9.36 -4.18
N ASP A 236 -2.33 10.33 -4.13
CA ASP A 236 -0.90 10.12 -4.35
C ASP A 236 -0.53 9.69 -5.79
N LEU A 237 -0.91 10.53 -6.76
CA LEU A 237 -0.73 10.27 -8.20
C LEU A 237 0.68 10.63 -8.70
N GLU A 238 1.71 10.40 -7.90
CA GLU A 238 3.10 10.78 -8.21
C GLU A 238 3.61 10.09 -9.49
N GLY A 239 3.38 8.80 -9.64
CA GLY A 239 3.63 8.04 -10.88
C GLY A 239 5.10 7.95 -11.34
N ARG A 240 6.07 8.41 -10.52
CA ARG A 240 7.51 8.26 -10.83
C ARG A 240 8.03 6.89 -10.39
N TRP A 241 7.84 6.60 -9.12
CA TRP A 241 8.12 5.30 -8.50
C TRP A 241 6.82 4.62 -8.11
N GLY A 242 6.92 3.38 -7.66
CA GLY A 242 5.76 2.67 -7.18
C GLY A 242 6.09 1.34 -6.54
N ASN A 243 5.04 0.62 -6.19
CA ASN A 243 5.07 -0.67 -5.59
C ASN A 243 5.65 -1.72 -6.54
N ARG A 244 6.38 -2.69 -6.00
CA ARG A 244 7.12 -3.71 -6.79
C ARG A 244 6.67 -5.13 -6.42
N LEU A 245 5.39 -5.27 -6.05
CA LEU A 245 4.81 -6.55 -5.64
C LEU A 245 4.41 -7.41 -6.82
N ALA A 246 3.90 -6.78 -7.88
CA ALA A 246 3.58 -7.44 -9.14
C ALA A 246 4.83 -8.20 -9.68
N PRO A 247 4.75 -9.51 -9.93
CA PRO A 247 5.92 -10.32 -10.31
C PRO A 247 6.67 -9.84 -11.56
N GLU A 248 5.97 -9.20 -12.50
CA GLU A 248 6.52 -8.67 -13.74
C GLU A 248 7.24 -7.32 -13.57
N VAL A 249 7.01 -6.61 -12.46
CA VAL A 249 7.64 -5.32 -12.21
C VAL A 249 9.07 -5.57 -11.73
N SER A 250 10.04 -4.98 -12.44
CA SER A 250 11.46 -5.05 -12.07
C SER A 250 11.66 -4.57 -10.64
N ARG A 251 12.58 -5.21 -9.92
CA ARG A 251 12.95 -4.80 -8.57
C ARG A 251 14.14 -3.84 -8.54
N GLU A 252 14.82 -3.69 -9.66
CA GLU A 252 15.89 -2.72 -9.79
C GLU A 252 15.32 -1.29 -9.70
N PRO A 253 16.03 -0.34 -9.08
CA PRO A 253 15.59 1.04 -8.91
C PRO A 253 15.65 1.84 -10.24
N VAL A 254 15.01 1.31 -11.28
CA VAL A 254 14.90 1.92 -12.61
C VAL A 254 13.51 2.54 -12.81
N LEU A 255 13.45 3.62 -13.58
CA LEU A 255 12.22 4.39 -13.85
C LEU A 255 11.23 3.61 -14.74
N ASP A 256 11.75 2.77 -15.63
CA ASP A 256 10.96 1.91 -16.51
C ASP A 256 10.97 0.46 -15.99
N ALA A 257 10.43 0.27 -14.78
CA ALA A 257 10.40 -1.04 -14.15
C ALA A 257 9.29 -1.97 -14.71
N GLY A 258 8.55 -1.55 -15.74
CA GLY A 258 7.48 -2.36 -16.33
C GLY A 258 6.13 -2.26 -15.60
N TRP A 259 5.83 -1.15 -14.91
CA TRP A 259 4.49 -0.89 -14.39
C TRP A 259 3.47 -0.79 -15.53
N THR A 260 2.31 -1.41 -15.35
CA THR A 260 1.21 -1.46 -16.31
C THR A 260 -0.14 -1.32 -15.60
N GLU A 261 -1.22 -1.20 -16.37
CA GLU A 261 -2.57 -1.33 -15.81
C GLU A 261 -2.77 -2.67 -15.06
N LYS A 262 -2.10 -3.73 -15.51
CA LYS A 262 -2.16 -5.05 -14.86
C LYS A 262 -1.39 -5.10 -13.55
N SER A 263 -0.32 -4.33 -13.38
CA SER A 263 0.37 -4.23 -12.08
C SER A 263 -0.49 -3.49 -11.06
N ASP A 264 -1.21 -2.43 -11.47
CA ASP A 264 -2.18 -1.75 -10.60
C ASP A 264 -3.30 -2.71 -10.15
N ILE A 265 -3.76 -3.64 -11.01
CA ILE A 265 -4.74 -4.67 -10.65
C ILE A 265 -4.17 -5.65 -9.63
N TYR A 266 -2.89 -6.02 -9.74
CA TYR A 266 -2.22 -6.85 -8.73
C TYR A 266 -2.16 -6.14 -7.37
N ASP A 267 -1.78 -4.86 -7.38
CA ASP A 267 -1.72 -4.02 -6.20
C ASP A 267 -3.11 -3.83 -5.56
N LEU A 268 -4.19 -3.74 -6.34
CA LEU A 268 -5.56 -3.74 -5.83
C LEU A 268 -5.87 -4.98 -4.97
N GLY A 269 -5.34 -6.16 -5.34
CA GLY A 269 -5.48 -7.37 -4.53
C GLY A 269 -4.86 -7.22 -3.13
N TYR A 270 -3.68 -6.61 -3.04
CA TYR A 270 -3.02 -6.30 -1.75
C TYR A 270 -3.71 -5.15 -1.01
N LEU A 271 -4.23 -4.15 -1.72
CA LEU A 271 -5.05 -3.09 -1.14
C LEU A 271 -6.28 -3.68 -0.45
N ILE A 272 -7.00 -4.62 -1.09
CA ILE A 272 -8.16 -5.29 -0.49
C ILE A 272 -7.76 -6.04 0.80
N LYS A 273 -6.60 -6.71 0.81
CA LYS A 273 -6.06 -7.30 2.06
C LYS A 273 -5.80 -6.22 3.12
N GLY A 274 -5.23 -5.08 2.74
CA GLY A 274 -5.05 -3.92 3.62
C GLY A 274 -6.37 -3.39 4.19
N MET A 275 -7.45 -3.40 3.41
CA MET A 275 -8.80 -3.06 3.88
C MET A 275 -9.32 -4.06 4.93
N ILE A 276 -9.16 -5.36 4.65
CA ILE A 276 -9.56 -6.43 5.58
C ILE A 276 -8.85 -6.29 6.92
N TYR A 277 -7.54 -6.06 6.93
CA TYR A 277 -6.75 -5.97 8.15
C TYR A 277 -6.73 -4.58 8.78
N GLY A 278 -7.19 -3.55 8.07
CA GLY A 278 -7.11 -2.15 8.51
C GLY A 278 -5.68 -1.66 8.72
N ASN A 279 -4.70 -2.27 8.03
CA ASN A 279 -3.29 -2.05 8.28
C ASN A 279 -2.43 -2.33 7.03
N VAL A 280 -1.12 -2.19 7.18
CA VAL A 280 -0.07 -2.64 6.25
C VAL A 280 0.73 -3.74 6.96
N PRO A 281 1.18 -4.81 6.27
CA PRO A 281 1.89 -5.88 6.96
C PRO A 281 3.30 -5.41 7.36
N ILE A 282 3.85 -5.94 8.47
CA ILE A 282 5.24 -5.61 8.89
C ILE A 282 6.24 -6.05 7.81
N THR A 283 5.94 -7.15 7.12
CA THR A 283 6.77 -7.73 6.06
C THR A 283 5.85 -8.12 4.90
N MET A 284 6.37 -8.11 3.67
CA MET A 284 5.59 -8.59 2.53
C MET A 284 5.35 -10.11 2.55
N ALA A 285 6.07 -10.85 3.40
CA ALA A 285 5.94 -12.29 3.57
C ALA A 285 4.84 -12.70 4.56
N VAL A 286 4.30 -11.75 5.35
CA VAL A 286 3.16 -12.02 6.23
C VAL A 286 1.98 -12.53 5.41
N GLU A 287 1.53 -13.74 5.74
CA GLU A 287 0.35 -14.33 5.12
C GLU A 287 -0.92 -13.75 5.73
N TRP A 288 -1.56 -12.87 4.96
CA TRP A 288 -2.88 -12.34 5.24
C TRP A 288 -3.94 -13.18 4.56
N VAL A 289 -4.65 -13.95 5.37
CA VAL A 289 -5.78 -14.78 4.94
C VAL A 289 -6.91 -13.86 4.50
N VAL A 290 -7.47 -14.17 3.32
CA VAL A 290 -8.60 -13.44 2.77
C VAL A 290 -9.89 -14.18 3.14
N PRO A 291 -10.91 -13.51 3.70
CA PRO A 291 -12.20 -14.12 3.96
C PRO A 291 -12.79 -14.75 2.68
N PRO A 292 -13.47 -15.91 2.75
CA PRO A 292 -14.01 -16.59 1.57
C PRO A 292 -14.84 -15.69 0.65
N SER A 293 -15.59 -14.74 1.23
CA SER A 293 -16.39 -13.78 0.48
C SER A 293 -15.59 -12.89 -0.49
N LEU A 294 -14.32 -12.63 -0.20
CA LEU A 294 -13.42 -11.79 -1.03
C LEU A 294 -12.31 -12.60 -1.71
N ALA A 295 -12.15 -13.89 -1.36
CA ALA A 295 -11.02 -14.72 -1.78
C ALA A 295 -10.87 -14.77 -3.29
N ALA A 296 -11.95 -15.05 -4.02
CA ALA A 296 -11.91 -15.15 -5.48
C ALA A 296 -11.48 -13.83 -6.15
N VAL A 297 -11.94 -12.68 -5.64
CA VAL A 297 -11.60 -11.36 -6.18
C VAL A 297 -10.12 -11.09 -5.98
N VAL A 298 -9.62 -11.31 -4.77
CA VAL A 298 -8.20 -11.10 -4.45
C VAL A 298 -7.33 -12.06 -5.25
N GLU A 299 -7.69 -13.34 -5.35
CA GLU A 299 -6.97 -14.35 -6.13
C GLU A 299 -6.89 -13.96 -7.61
N ALA A 300 -8.00 -13.51 -8.21
CA ALA A 300 -8.02 -13.06 -9.60
C ALA A 300 -7.10 -11.85 -9.83
N CYS A 301 -7.07 -10.90 -8.89
CA CYS A 301 -6.16 -9.76 -8.92
C CYS A 301 -4.69 -10.19 -8.81
N THR A 302 -4.36 -11.12 -7.91
CA THR A 302 -2.98 -11.49 -7.59
C THR A 302 -2.44 -12.68 -8.38
N ARG A 303 -2.95 -12.96 -9.58
CA ARG A 303 -2.38 -14.00 -10.46
C ARG A 303 -0.97 -13.60 -10.88
N ASN A 304 -0.07 -14.59 -10.93
CA ASN A 304 1.34 -14.34 -11.24
C ASN A 304 1.54 -13.74 -12.63
N LYS A 305 0.84 -14.28 -13.64
CA LYS A 305 0.90 -13.80 -15.01
C LYS A 305 -0.05 -12.62 -15.24
N PRO A 306 0.42 -11.47 -15.76
CA PRO A 306 -0.40 -10.28 -15.96
C PRO A 306 -1.63 -10.51 -16.85
N GLU A 307 -1.50 -11.32 -17.89
CA GLU A 307 -2.55 -11.65 -18.85
C GLU A 307 -3.68 -12.49 -18.25
N GLU A 308 -3.43 -13.19 -17.13
CA GLU A 308 -4.44 -13.97 -16.44
C GLU A 308 -5.29 -13.11 -15.50
N ARG A 309 -4.84 -11.89 -15.16
CA ARG A 309 -5.61 -10.97 -14.31
C ARG A 309 -6.78 -10.38 -15.11
N PRO A 310 -7.95 -10.15 -14.49
CA PRO A 310 -9.10 -9.57 -15.20
C PRO A 310 -8.79 -8.15 -15.69
N ASN A 311 -9.57 -7.63 -16.64
CA ASN A 311 -9.63 -6.17 -16.84
C ASN A 311 -10.56 -5.56 -15.78
N LEU A 312 -10.62 -4.23 -15.70
CA LEU A 312 -11.40 -3.54 -14.68
C LEU A 312 -12.92 -3.68 -14.87
N ASP A 313 -13.42 -3.92 -16.09
CA ASP A 313 -14.84 -4.18 -16.34
C ASP A 313 -15.25 -5.56 -15.78
N ASP A 314 -14.47 -6.59 -16.09
CA ASP A 314 -14.68 -7.94 -15.59
C ASP A 314 -14.56 -8.00 -14.07
N LEU A 315 -13.58 -7.29 -13.51
CA LEU A 315 -13.38 -7.22 -12.07
C LEU A 315 -14.53 -6.48 -11.37
N TYR A 316 -15.03 -5.38 -11.95
CA TYR A 316 -16.21 -4.69 -11.45
C TYR A 316 -17.41 -5.63 -11.41
N ALA A 317 -17.69 -6.32 -12.52
CA ALA A 317 -18.79 -7.27 -12.60
C ALA A 317 -18.64 -8.45 -11.62
N MET A 318 -17.40 -8.89 -11.36
CA MET A 318 -17.10 -9.93 -10.38
C MET A 318 -17.46 -9.48 -8.96
N VAL A 319 -17.05 -8.27 -8.57
CA VAL A 319 -17.35 -7.68 -7.26
C VAL A 319 -18.84 -7.40 -7.12
N GLU A 320 -19.49 -6.85 -8.15
CA GLU A 320 -20.92 -6.55 -8.16
C GLU A 320 -21.78 -7.81 -7.94
N LYS A 321 -21.39 -8.95 -8.51
CA LYS A 321 -22.09 -10.25 -8.34
C LYS A 321 -21.89 -10.89 -6.98
N MET A 322 -21.00 -10.37 -6.13
CA MET A 322 -20.81 -10.90 -4.78
C MET A 322 -22.12 -10.86 -3.99
N LYS A 323 -22.52 -12.01 -3.46
CA LYS A 323 -23.71 -12.15 -2.61
C LYS A 323 -23.41 -11.55 -1.24
N ILE A 324 -24.21 -10.58 -0.84
CA ILE A 324 -24.21 -10.07 0.53
C ILE A 324 -25.19 -10.96 1.29
N THR A 325 -24.68 -11.92 2.04
CA THR A 325 -25.52 -12.70 2.96
C THR A 325 -25.82 -11.80 4.16
N THR A 326 -27.08 -11.38 4.28
CA THR A 326 -27.62 -10.68 5.47
C THR A 326 -27.73 -11.62 6.65
#